data_AF-A0A8T3CW68-F1
#
_entry.id   AF-A0A8T3CW68-F1
#
_cell.length_a   1.000
_cell.length_b   1.000
_cell.length_c   1.000
_cell.angle_alpha   90.00
_cell.angle_beta   90.00
_cell.angle_gamma   90.00
#
_symmetry.space_group_name_H-M   'P 1'
#
loop_
_entity.id
_entity.type
_entity.pdbx_description
1 polymer ?
#
loop_
_entity_poly.entity_id
_entity_poly.type
_entity_poly.pdbx_seq_one_letter_code
_entity_poly.pdbx_strand_id
1 'polypeptide(L)'
;MYLSFWIAFLIIDTFSSFADGSLDGPRVTLRDKDVPVQRTLYVGGHGKIWALNFEKVNQLEEVNFFERVKTEPKSAATGSCVYDITTLHRVNNTCLLACGTNGNTPQCCYMGLNMKCMENFPGTGIAPFNMTERGPSLSIEGDVYSAVNNMNHNSKAIRRIGKKTSIWPDIETKVEHQICTADIGGPKAILQGKWTSRLNARLACGKRDQGQLFDQLLDVVVLKGQNWRDSRVYGLFKNSWGMTAVCVYTMGDIDHVFQTSPFKGFSGSVPQPRPGKCVSDSTKLPNDVLKHMMDYPDMENWVLPIDASGPLMVSHSHYRRIQVDSVMGSGSHKKFNVLLLSLENGGLHKVVELDGKSFIIAEMQLFSSGTHIQKMLLQPLTKRLYVSSGREVVEVDLRACLMYGPRCEDCVLAQDPYCSWNGTHCSAVSASRKGIQDVDHGNWEVCRPAGNMEKHSGNMEMHSGSKVEDVPLSSKHFLRCDTFSAHAQYSWLHNGKHTECAPVEGSCLLVIDGMTPDQDGNYQCLASEGGYNKTLAMYTLRIRSKAPALSHSLSALAFLLPLILVLIL
;
A
#
# COMPACT_ATOMS: atom_id res chain seq x y z
N MET A 1 31.85 -20.39 -0.10
CA MET A 1 30.38 -20.58 0.05
C MET A 1 29.71 -19.65 -0.96
N TYR A 2 29.47 -20.15 -2.17
CA TYR A 2 28.86 -19.36 -3.25
C TYR A 2 27.38 -19.28 -2.96
N LEU A 3 26.88 -18.11 -2.52
CA LEU A 3 25.45 -17.94 -2.30
C LEU A 3 24.74 -18.07 -3.65
N SER A 4 23.86 -19.06 -3.76
CA SER A 4 22.72 -19.01 -4.67
C SER A 4 21.88 -17.81 -4.22
N PHE A 5 22.13 -16.64 -4.80
CA PHE A 5 21.16 -15.56 -4.66
C PHE A 5 19.98 -15.95 -5.53
N TRP A 6 18.86 -16.24 -4.88
CA TRP A 6 17.57 -16.35 -5.54
C TRP A 6 17.30 -15.03 -6.23
N ILE A 7 17.53 -14.94 -7.54
CA ILE A 7 16.81 -13.97 -8.38
C ILE A 7 15.37 -14.47 -8.54
N ALA A 8 14.77 -15.00 -7.46
CA ALA A 8 13.34 -14.94 -7.30
C ALA A 8 13.04 -13.44 -7.23
N PHE A 9 12.60 -12.85 -8.34
CA PHE A 9 11.81 -11.62 -8.28
C PHE A 9 10.42 -11.97 -7.76
N LEU A 10 10.41 -12.53 -6.57
CA LEU A 10 9.50 -12.11 -5.56
C LEU A 10 10.37 -11.17 -4.70
N ILE A 11 10.36 -9.90 -5.13
CA ILE A 11 10.58 -8.69 -4.33
C ILE A 11 12.00 -8.09 -4.30
N ILE A 12 12.08 -6.76 -4.41
CA ILE A 12 12.49 -5.84 -3.31
C ILE A 12 12.86 -4.45 -3.90
N ASP A 13 12.02 -3.47 -3.54
CA ASP A 13 12.26 -2.02 -3.53
C ASP A 13 12.73 -1.36 -4.82
N THR A 14 11.84 -1.31 -5.82
CA THR A 14 11.65 -0.21 -6.78
C THR A 14 10.93 -0.81 -7.98
N PHE A 15 9.59 -0.78 -7.97
CA PHE A 15 8.94 -0.76 -9.28
C PHE A 15 9.37 0.57 -9.92
N SER A 16 10.19 0.49 -10.94
CA SER A 16 10.43 1.52 -11.95
C SER A 16 9.15 1.75 -12.77
N SER A 17 8.74 3.01 -12.92
CA SER A 17 7.69 3.59 -13.78
C SER A 17 6.29 2.94 -13.79
N PHE A 18 5.30 3.67 -13.28
CA PHE A 18 3.91 3.60 -13.77
C PHE A 18 3.56 4.99 -14.30
N ALA A 19 3.10 5.09 -15.54
CA ALA A 19 2.67 6.35 -16.12
C ALA A 19 1.14 6.36 -16.20
N ASP A 20 0.55 7.25 -15.43
CA ASP A 20 -0.74 7.86 -15.78
C ASP A 20 -0.45 9.27 -16.31
N GLY A 21 -1.27 9.77 -17.21
CA GLY A 21 -1.05 10.92 -18.11
C GLY A 21 -0.87 12.29 -17.45
N SER A 22 -0.42 12.36 -16.19
CA SER A 22 0.07 13.60 -15.60
C SER A 22 1.51 13.86 -16.05
N LEU A 23 1.72 15.00 -16.70
CA LEU A 23 2.97 15.35 -17.36
C LEU A 23 4.10 15.77 -16.40
N ASP A 24 3.85 15.91 -15.08
CA ASP A 24 4.81 16.55 -14.16
C ASP A 24 4.97 15.83 -12.79
N GLY A 25 4.63 14.54 -12.71
CA GLY A 25 4.53 13.78 -11.46
C GLY A 25 5.75 12.96 -11.00
N PRO A 26 5.80 12.53 -9.71
CA PRO A 26 6.67 11.47 -9.20
C PRO A 26 6.47 10.12 -9.91
N ARG A 27 7.53 9.44 -10.34
CA ARG A 27 7.44 8.16 -11.10
C ARG A 27 8.27 7.02 -10.51
N VAL A 28 9.39 7.33 -9.86
CA VAL A 28 10.28 6.37 -9.20
C VAL A 28 10.71 6.94 -7.86
N THR A 29 10.80 6.10 -6.84
CA THR A 29 11.28 6.50 -5.52
C THR A 29 12.38 5.56 -5.05
N LEU A 30 13.51 6.11 -4.61
CA LEU A 30 14.63 5.38 -4.05
C LEU A 30 15.00 6.00 -2.70
N ARG A 31 15.33 5.15 -1.73
CA ARG A 31 15.76 5.59 -0.41
C ARG A 31 17.21 5.17 -0.13
N ASP A 32 17.93 6.02 0.61
CA ASP A 32 19.17 5.64 1.25
C ASP A 32 18.89 4.75 2.48
N LYS A 33 19.30 3.48 2.39
CA LYS A 33 19.06 2.46 3.42
C LYS A 33 20.21 2.33 4.42
N ASP A 34 21.40 2.81 4.09
CA ASP A 34 22.64 2.41 4.77
C ASP A 34 23.35 3.58 5.49
N VAL A 35 22.78 4.78 5.48
CA VAL A 35 23.32 5.94 6.20
C VAL A 35 22.35 6.40 7.29
N PRO A 36 22.67 6.22 8.58
CA PRO A 36 21.84 6.68 9.71
C PRO A 36 21.60 8.20 9.74
N VAL A 37 22.37 8.97 8.97
CA VAL A 37 22.53 10.42 9.11
C VAL A 37 21.79 11.22 8.00
N GLN A 38 21.35 10.59 6.90
CA GLN A 38 20.63 11.28 5.82
C GLN A 38 19.40 10.48 5.38
N ARG A 39 18.22 10.88 5.91
CA ARG A 39 16.91 10.34 5.52
C ARG A 39 16.40 10.99 4.23
N THR A 40 17.19 10.89 3.17
CA THR A 40 16.85 11.48 1.87
C THR A 40 16.07 10.47 1.02
N LEU A 41 14.89 10.86 0.56
CA LEU A 41 14.11 10.15 -0.45
C LEU A 41 14.37 10.79 -1.81
N TYR A 42 14.95 10.00 -2.73
CA TYR A 42 15.12 10.42 -4.12
C TYR A 42 13.87 10.08 -4.92
N VAL A 43 13.33 11.06 -5.61
CA VAL A 43 12.13 10.92 -6.45
C VAL A 43 12.50 11.29 -7.88
N GLY A 44 12.33 10.38 -8.81
CA GLY A 44 12.51 10.65 -10.24
C GLY A 44 11.15 10.93 -10.90
N GLY A 45 11.10 11.91 -11.79
CA GLY A 45 9.91 12.23 -12.58
C GLY A 45 10.28 12.84 -13.93
N HIS A 46 9.46 13.78 -14.40
CA HIS A 46 9.64 14.42 -15.71
C HIS A 46 10.87 15.34 -15.72
N GLY A 47 11.95 14.93 -16.38
CA GLY A 47 13.15 15.74 -16.56
C GLY A 47 14.09 15.77 -15.33
N LYS A 48 13.58 15.34 -14.18
CA LYS A 48 14.06 15.80 -12.87
C LYS A 48 14.19 14.68 -11.86
N ILE A 49 15.11 14.88 -10.93
CA ILE A 49 15.24 14.10 -9.71
C ILE A 49 15.14 15.08 -8.55
N TRP A 50 14.28 14.78 -7.58
CA TRP A 50 14.14 15.50 -6.32
C TRP A 50 14.78 14.69 -5.20
N ALA A 51 15.51 15.36 -4.31
CA ALA A 51 15.99 14.80 -3.05
C ALA A 51 15.17 15.42 -1.91
N LEU A 52 14.28 14.63 -1.33
CA LEU A 52 13.34 15.06 -0.29
C LEU A 52 13.87 14.65 1.09
N ASN A 53 13.99 15.60 2.01
CA ASN A 53 14.30 15.33 3.41
C ASN A 53 13.07 15.66 4.28
N PHE A 54 12.40 14.63 4.80
CA PHE A 54 11.18 14.79 5.59
C PHE A 54 11.43 15.22 7.05
N GLU A 55 12.68 15.20 7.54
CA GLU A 55 13.02 15.74 8.87
C GLU A 55 13.24 17.25 8.84
N LYS A 56 13.70 17.77 7.71
CA LYS A 56 13.88 19.19 7.45
C LYS A 56 12.81 19.64 6.48
N VAL A 57 11.57 19.69 6.96
CA VAL A 57 10.45 20.30 6.23
C VAL A 57 10.94 21.66 5.73
N ASN A 58 11.01 21.85 4.40
CA ASN A 58 11.52 23.01 3.64
C ASN A 58 12.92 22.89 2.97
N GLN A 59 13.58 21.73 2.92
CA GLN A 59 14.72 21.53 2.01
C GLN A 59 14.37 20.54 0.88
N LEU A 60 14.00 21.12 -0.26
CA LEU A 60 13.88 20.45 -1.56
C LEU A 60 15.15 20.75 -2.36
N GLU A 61 15.95 19.73 -2.64
CA GLU A 61 17.01 19.85 -3.66
C GLU A 61 16.49 19.24 -4.97
N GLU A 62 16.35 20.08 -5.99
CA GLU A 62 15.89 19.69 -7.32
C GLU A 62 17.06 19.74 -8.30
N VAL A 63 17.19 18.70 -9.12
CA VAL A 63 18.18 18.69 -10.20
C VAL A 63 17.52 18.30 -11.52
N ASN A 64 17.72 19.17 -12.51
CA ASN A 64 17.49 18.88 -13.91
C ASN A 64 18.51 17.83 -14.34
N PHE A 65 18.05 16.58 -14.56
CA PHE A 65 18.93 15.48 -14.93
C PHE A 65 19.66 15.77 -16.25
N PHE A 66 19.00 16.46 -17.17
CA PHE A 66 19.46 16.66 -18.55
C PHE A 66 20.53 17.73 -18.74
N GLU A 67 20.55 18.80 -17.93
CA GLU A 67 21.64 19.79 -17.95
C GLU A 67 23.00 19.13 -17.65
N ARG A 68 23.00 17.99 -16.97
CA ARG A 68 24.21 17.28 -16.54
C ARG A 68 24.63 16.12 -17.46
N VAL A 69 23.76 15.64 -18.34
CA VAL A 69 24.06 14.51 -19.26
C VAL A 69 24.72 14.97 -20.57
N LYS A 70 24.81 16.29 -20.85
CA LYS A 70 25.47 16.89 -22.04
C LYS A 70 25.07 16.25 -23.39
N THR A 71 23.83 15.78 -23.52
CA THR A 71 23.29 15.28 -24.78
C THR A 71 22.26 16.27 -25.31
N GLU A 72 22.54 16.90 -26.45
CA GLU A 72 21.49 17.61 -27.17
C GLU A 72 20.40 16.61 -27.58
N PRO A 73 19.10 16.93 -27.40
CA PRO A 73 18.02 16.12 -27.91
C PRO A 73 18.19 15.96 -29.43
N LYS A 74 18.26 14.71 -29.92
CA LYS A 74 18.21 14.46 -31.37
C LYS A 74 16.81 14.87 -31.85
N SER A 75 16.75 16.04 -32.48
CA SER A 75 15.65 16.65 -33.23
C SER A 75 14.35 15.82 -33.31
N ALA A 76 13.32 16.21 -32.55
CA ALA A 76 11.97 15.79 -32.83
C ALA A 76 11.39 16.67 -33.95
N ALA A 77 11.19 16.09 -35.13
CA ALA A 77 10.50 16.76 -36.24
C ALA A 77 9.02 17.09 -35.93
N THR A 78 8.47 16.62 -34.82
CA THR A 78 7.16 17.02 -34.28
C THR A 78 7.09 16.63 -32.79
N GLY A 79 7.09 17.61 -31.87
CA GLY A 79 6.75 17.41 -30.46
C GLY A 79 7.93 17.28 -29.48
N SER A 80 7.83 18.02 -28.38
CA SER A 80 8.73 18.06 -27.22
C SER A 80 9.38 16.70 -26.87
N CYS A 81 10.72 16.63 -26.87
CA CYS A 81 11.45 15.50 -26.28
C CYS A 81 11.23 15.52 -24.76
N VAL A 82 10.20 14.81 -24.31
CA VAL A 82 9.89 14.57 -22.90
C VAL A 82 10.76 13.42 -22.41
N TYR A 83 11.50 13.66 -21.33
CA TYR A 83 12.38 12.67 -20.73
C TYR A 83 11.90 12.34 -19.32
N ASP A 84 11.60 11.09 -19.04
CA ASP A 84 11.09 10.68 -17.73
C ASP A 84 12.09 9.76 -17.05
N ILE A 85 12.44 10.09 -15.80
CA ILE A 85 13.28 9.23 -14.97
C ILE A 85 12.46 8.01 -14.57
N THR A 86 12.91 6.85 -15.04
CA THR A 86 12.19 5.58 -14.90
C THR A 86 12.96 4.58 -14.06
N THR A 87 14.25 4.78 -13.80
CA THR A 87 15.06 3.89 -12.95
C THR A 87 15.94 4.70 -12.01
N LEU A 88 15.94 4.34 -10.72
CA LEU A 88 16.82 4.88 -9.70
C LEU A 88 17.31 3.74 -8.81
N HIS A 89 18.62 3.52 -8.77
CA HIS A 89 19.23 2.48 -7.93
C HIS A 89 20.40 3.01 -7.11
N ARG A 90 20.59 2.43 -5.93
CA ARG A 90 21.84 2.61 -5.17
C ARG A 90 22.88 1.65 -5.73
N VAL A 91 24.03 2.17 -6.15
CA VAL A 91 25.13 1.35 -6.69
C VAL A 91 26.15 1.03 -5.61
N ASN A 92 26.48 2.01 -4.78
CA ASN A 92 27.35 1.90 -3.60
C ASN A 92 27.01 3.05 -2.64
N ASN A 93 27.82 3.29 -1.60
CA ASN A 93 27.56 4.33 -0.57
C ASN A 93 27.77 5.78 -1.04
N THR A 94 28.22 6.05 -2.26
CA THR A 94 28.49 7.42 -2.75
C THR A 94 27.87 7.71 -4.12
N CYS A 95 27.37 6.68 -4.81
CA CYS A 95 26.86 6.74 -6.17
C CYS A 95 25.44 6.17 -6.29
N LEU A 96 24.62 6.85 -7.09
CA LEU A 96 23.30 6.46 -7.55
C LEU A 96 23.38 6.16 -9.05
N LEU A 97 22.63 5.18 -9.52
CA LEU A 97 22.34 5.02 -10.95
C LEU A 97 20.98 5.62 -11.22
N ALA A 98 20.92 6.54 -12.18
CA ALA A 98 19.68 7.14 -12.64
C ALA A 98 19.56 6.94 -14.14
N CYS A 99 18.41 6.44 -14.60
CA CYS A 99 18.12 6.28 -16.01
C CYS A 99 16.74 6.80 -16.36
N GLY A 100 16.61 7.35 -17.57
CA GLY A 100 15.37 7.90 -18.09
C GLY A 100 15.15 7.59 -19.56
N THR A 101 13.90 7.79 -19.99
CA THR A 101 13.54 7.81 -21.42
C THR A 101 14.23 9.01 -22.09
N ASN A 102 14.51 8.92 -23.39
CA ASN A 102 15.04 10.03 -24.20
C ASN A 102 14.50 9.92 -25.62
N GLY A 103 13.22 10.27 -25.82
CA GLY A 103 12.59 10.28 -27.15
C GLY A 103 12.86 9.00 -27.97
N ASN A 104 12.68 7.83 -27.36
CA ASN A 104 13.02 6.48 -27.88
C ASN A 104 14.51 6.05 -27.82
N THR A 105 15.38 6.71 -27.05
CA THR A 105 16.80 6.31 -26.89
C THR A 105 17.30 6.37 -25.44
N PRO A 106 16.86 5.46 -24.55
CA PRO A 106 17.07 5.52 -23.10
C PRO A 106 18.51 5.88 -22.70
N GLN A 107 18.67 6.70 -21.65
CA GLN A 107 19.96 7.16 -21.15
C GLN A 107 20.12 6.86 -19.67
N CYS A 108 21.34 6.55 -19.26
CA CYS A 108 21.72 6.32 -17.87
C CYS A 108 22.87 7.23 -17.46
N CYS A 109 22.93 7.51 -16.16
CA CYS A 109 24.01 8.23 -15.54
C CYS A 109 24.34 7.67 -14.14
N TYR A 110 25.63 7.50 -13.87
CA TYR A 110 26.14 7.36 -12.50
C TYR A 110 26.24 8.74 -11.84
N MET A 111 25.37 8.99 -10.88
CA MET A 111 25.27 10.25 -10.15
C MET A 111 25.92 10.16 -8.77
N GLY A 112 26.73 11.15 -8.40
CA GLY A 112 27.16 11.32 -7.01
C GLY A 112 25.99 11.73 -6.11
N LEU A 113 26.14 11.58 -4.78
CA LEU A 113 25.12 12.05 -3.81
C LEU A 113 24.88 13.58 -3.84
N ASN A 114 25.82 14.35 -4.39
CA ASN A 114 25.64 15.77 -4.75
C ASN A 114 24.79 15.99 -6.02
N MET A 115 24.10 14.94 -6.44
CA MET A 115 23.26 14.84 -7.63
C MET A 115 23.97 15.20 -8.93
N LYS A 116 25.32 15.16 -8.99
CA LYS A 116 26.09 15.43 -10.22
C LYS A 116 26.27 14.17 -11.03
N CYS A 117 25.96 14.24 -12.32
CA CYS A 117 26.28 13.18 -13.25
C CYS A 117 27.80 13.08 -13.41
N MET A 118 28.36 11.90 -13.11
CA MET A 118 29.79 11.63 -13.22
C MET A 118 30.12 10.96 -14.55
N GLU A 119 29.28 10.00 -14.98
CA GLU A 119 29.46 9.23 -16.19
C GLU A 119 28.10 8.92 -16.82
N ASN A 120 27.96 9.18 -18.12
CA ASN A 120 26.76 8.91 -18.92
C ASN A 120 26.99 7.74 -19.89
N PHE A 121 25.94 6.96 -20.14
CA PHE A 121 26.01 5.83 -21.06
C PHE A 121 24.62 5.44 -21.59
N PRO A 122 24.54 4.69 -22.71
CA PRO A 122 23.27 4.22 -23.25
C PRO A 122 22.49 3.36 -22.23
N GLY A 123 21.24 3.72 -21.97
CA GLY A 123 20.35 3.02 -21.03
C GLY A 123 19.52 1.89 -21.65
N THR A 124 19.87 1.44 -22.87
CA THR A 124 19.12 0.40 -23.58
C THR A 124 19.09 -0.90 -22.78
N GLY A 125 17.90 -1.40 -22.47
CA GLY A 125 17.70 -2.58 -21.63
C GLY A 125 17.79 -2.32 -20.12
N ILE A 126 18.06 -1.09 -19.67
CA ILE A 126 17.98 -0.67 -18.25
C ILE A 126 16.75 0.20 -18.01
N ALA A 127 16.48 1.13 -18.91
CA ALA A 127 15.31 2.01 -18.88
C ALA A 127 14.47 1.80 -20.15
N PRO A 128 13.12 1.85 -20.03
CA PRO A 128 12.21 1.63 -21.15
C PRO A 128 12.32 2.74 -22.19
N PHE A 129 11.88 2.44 -23.41
CA PHE A 129 11.93 3.38 -24.54
C PHE A 129 10.83 4.44 -24.46
N ASN A 130 9.67 4.03 -23.96
CA ASN A 130 8.50 4.87 -23.72
C ASN A 130 7.94 4.62 -22.32
N MET A 131 6.99 5.44 -21.91
CA MET A 131 6.40 5.38 -20.57
C MET A 131 5.39 4.25 -20.35
N THR A 132 4.87 3.63 -21.42
CA THR A 132 3.85 2.56 -21.31
C THR A 132 4.49 1.18 -21.14
N GLU A 133 5.78 1.06 -21.49
CA GLU A 133 6.59 -0.12 -21.25
C GLU A 133 6.82 -0.37 -19.76
N ARG A 134 6.79 -1.65 -19.40
CA ARG A 134 7.05 -2.12 -18.04
C ARG A 134 8.33 -2.94 -18.03
N GLY A 135 9.18 -2.71 -17.04
CA GLY A 135 10.36 -3.52 -16.81
C GLY A 135 10.96 -3.24 -15.42
N PRO A 136 10.85 -4.17 -14.47
CA PRO A 136 11.52 -4.04 -13.19
C PRO A 136 13.04 -4.09 -13.37
N SER A 137 13.75 -3.42 -12.48
CA SER A 137 15.20 -3.49 -12.39
C SER A 137 15.67 -3.53 -10.94
N LEU A 138 16.87 -4.04 -10.70
CA LEU A 138 17.48 -4.19 -9.37
C LEU A 138 18.99 -4.01 -9.47
N SER A 139 19.59 -3.36 -8.48
CA SER A 139 21.05 -3.29 -8.30
C SER A 139 21.52 -4.26 -7.21
N ILE A 140 22.49 -5.11 -7.53
CA ILE A 140 23.15 -6.03 -6.59
C ILE A 140 24.65 -5.94 -6.81
N GLU A 141 25.41 -5.63 -5.75
CA GLU A 141 26.89 -5.55 -5.81
C GLU A 141 27.43 -4.63 -6.92
N GLY A 142 26.65 -3.63 -7.32
CA GLY A 142 26.98 -2.69 -8.39
C GLY A 142 26.65 -3.16 -9.81
N ASP A 143 26.14 -4.38 -9.99
CA ASP A 143 25.55 -4.86 -11.24
C ASP A 143 24.03 -4.60 -11.25
N VAL A 144 23.49 -4.24 -12.42
CA VAL A 144 22.06 -3.98 -12.62
C VAL A 144 21.44 -5.15 -13.36
N TYR A 145 20.38 -5.70 -12.77
CA TYR A 145 19.53 -6.73 -13.35
C TYR A 145 18.26 -6.06 -13.85
N SER A 146 17.91 -6.23 -15.13
CA SER A 146 16.77 -5.52 -15.73
C SER A 146 15.98 -6.44 -16.67
N ALA A 147 14.65 -6.35 -16.57
CA ALA A 147 13.72 -7.05 -17.46
C ALA A 147 13.03 -6.09 -18.46
N VAL A 148 13.53 -4.86 -18.59
CA VAL A 148 13.05 -3.88 -19.57
C VAL A 148 13.20 -4.40 -21.00
N ASN A 149 12.28 -4.04 -21.88
CA ASN A 149 12.33 -4.45 -23.29
C ASN A 149 13.59 -3.91 -23.98
N ASN A 150 14.15 -4.68 -24.91
CA ASN A 150 15.21 -4.22 -25.79
C ASN A 150 14.65 -4.24 -27.23
N MET A 151 14.47 -3.06 -27.84
CA MET A 151 13.81 -2.91 -29.15
C MET A 151 14.41 -3.80 -30.25
N ASN A 152 15.68 -4.19 -30.15
CA ASN A 152 16.32 -5.04 -31.17
C ASN A 152 15.82 -6.48 -31.19
N HIS A 153 15.13 -6.96 -30.15
CA HIS A 153 14.77 -8.39 -30.03
C HIS A 153 13.33 -8.68 -29.60
N ASN A 154 12.49 -7.68 -29.30
CA ASN A 154 11.16 -7.87 -28.70
C ASN A 154 11.17 -8.89 -27.53
N SER A 155 12.32 -9.05 -26.86
CA SER A 155 12.54 -10.11 -25.89
C SER A 155 12.44 -9.54 -24.48
N LYS A 156 11.36 -9.93 -23.79
CA LYS A 156 11.15 -9.69 -22.36
C LYS A 156 11.91 -10.74 -21.57
N ALA A 157 13.14 -10.43 -21.17
CA ALA A 157 13.89 -11.30 -20.30
C ALA A 157 15.01 -10.56 -19.55
N ILE A 158 15.50 -11.19 -18.49
CA ILE A 158 16.42 -10.58 -17.52
C ILE A 158 17.82 -10.46 -18.13
N ARG A 159 18.40 -9.26 -18.03
CA ARG A 159 19.78 -8.94 -18.42
C ARG A 159 20.58 -8.50 -17.21
N ARG A 160 21.87 -8.80 -17.20
CA ARG A 160 22.83 -8.21 -16.25
C ARG A 160 23.71 -7.20 -16.98
N ILE A 161 23.79 -5.99 -16.43
CA ILE A 161 24.55 -4.87 -16.98
C ILE A 161 25.39 -4.27 -15.85
N GLY A 162 26.72 -4.28 -15.97
CA GLY A 162 27.61 -3.86 -14.89
C GLY A 162 29.08 -4.21 -15.12
N LYS A 163 29.84 -4.41 -14.04
CA LYS A 163 31.30 -4.66 -14.09
C LYS A 163 31.65 -6.10 -14.49
N LYS A 164 30.75 -7.06 -14.24
CA LYS A 164 30.88 -8.45 -14.70
C LYS A 164 30.42 -8.59 -16.15
N THR A 165 30.69 -9.73 -16.80
CA THR A 165 30.26 -10.02 -18.18
C THR A 165 28.75 -9.83 -18.34
N SER A 166 28.35 -9.06 -19.36
CA SER A 166 26.95 -8.85 -19.71
C SER A 166 26.33 -10.16 -20.21
N ILE A 167 25.16 -10.51 -19.65
CA ILE A 167 24.40 -11.71 -20.06
C ILE A 167 23.10 -11.28 -20.72
N TRP A 168 22.86 -11.86 -21.89
CA TRP A 168 21.69 -11.63 -22.74
C TRP A 168 20.77 -12.85 -22.70
N PRO A 169 19.46 -12.65 -22.61
CA PRO A 169 18.51 -13.76 -22.54
C PRO A 169 18.08 -14.28 -23.92
N ASP A 170 17.55 -15.51 -23.94
CA ASP A 170 16.70 -16.02 -25.01
C ASP A 170 15.22 -15.62 -24.81
N ILE A 171 14.42 -15.73 -25.88
CA ILE A 171 13.06 -15.16 -26.05
C ILE A 171 12.05 -15.68 -25.00
N GLU A 172 11.19 -14.75 -24.57
CA GLU A 172 9.95 -14.80 -23.75
C GLU A 172 9.76 -15.87 -22.65
N THR A 173 9.31 -15.44 -21.46
CA THR A 173 8.37 -16.22 -20.61
C THR A 173 7.71 -15.35 -19.53
N LYS A 174 6.43 -15.61 -19.22
CA LYS A 174 5.67 -15.04 -18.08
C LYS A 174 5.75 -15.99 -16.88
N VAL A 175 6.93 -16.13 -16.28
CA VAL A 175 7.15 -17.16 -15.24
C VAL A 175 8.18 -16.64 -14.22
N GLU A 176 8.12 -17.09 -12.96
CA GLU A 176 9.13 -16.69 -11.96
C GLU A 176 10.48 -17.32 -12.30
N HIS A 177 11.58 -16.60 -12.12
CA HIS A 177 12.92 -17.07 -12.48
C HIS A 177 13.78 -17.36 -11.23
N GLN A 178 14.73 -18.28 -11.33
CA GLN A 178 15.91 -18.34 -10.46
C GLN A 178 17.14 -18.17 -11.35
N ILE A 179 18.10 -17.34 -10.94
CA ILE A 179 19.36 -17.14 -11.64
C ILE A 179 20.48 -17.03 -10.60
N CYS A 180 21.67 -17.55 -10.90
CA CYS A 180 22.84 -17.42 -10.03
C CYS A 180 23.61 -16.12 -10.36
N THR A 181 23.90 -15.29 -9.36
CA THR A 181 24.66 -14.03 -9.57
C THR A 181 26.09 -14.25 -10.05
N ALA A 182 26.67 -15.42 -9.81
CA ALA A 182 28.00 -15.83 -10.28
C ALA A 182 28.02 -16.36 -11.72
N ASP A 183 26.85 -16.55 -12.36
CA ASP A 183 26.76 -17.04 -13.73
C ASP A 183 27.42 -16.03 -14.68
N ILE A 184 28.22 -16.53 -15.62
CA ILE A 184 28.95 -15.76 -16.64
C ILE A 184 28.62 -16.26 -18.07
N GLY A 185 27.66 -17.17 -18.17
CA GLY A 185 27.25 -17.85 -19.40
C GLY A 185 28.03 -19.11 -19.73
N GLY A 186 27.69 -19.72 -20.85
CA GLY A 186 28.31 -20.95 -21.35
C GLY A 186 29.57 -20.71 -22.19
N PRO A 187 30.27 -21.79 -22.59
CA PRO A 187 31.41 -21.71 -23.50
C PRO A 187 31.00 -21.23 -24.90
N LYS A 188 31.97 -20.87 -25.75
CA LYS A 188 31.72 -20.34 -27.12
C LYS A 188 30.75 -21.20 -27.96
N ALA A 189 30.75 -22.52 -27.77
CA ALA A 189 29.94 -23.44 -28.55
C ALA A 189 28.45 -23.49 -28.14
N ILE A 190 28.10 -23.10 -26.90
CA ILE A 190 26.74 -23.23 -26.37
C ILE A 190 26.48 -22.22 -25.26
N LEU A 191 25.36 -21.49 -25.35
CA LEU A 191 24.94 -20.47 -24.37
C LEU A 191 26.00 -19.38 -24.06
N GLN A 192 26.87 -19.04 -25.03
CA GLN A 192 27.85 -17.97 -24.86
C GLN A 192 27.15 -16.64 -24.54
N GLY A 193 27.46 -16.06 -23.37
CA GLY A 193 26.84 -14.82 -22.92
C GLY A 193 25.34 -14.92 -22.65
N LYS A 194 24.81 -16.14 -22.44
CA LYS A 194 23.41 -16.43 -22.10
C LYS A 194 23.33 -17.13 -20.75
N TRP A 195 22.21 -17.00 -20.03
CA TRP A 195 22.05 -17.62 -18.72
C TRP A 195 22.19 -19.15 -18.78
N THR A 196 22.98 -19.69 -17.85
CA THR A 196 23.19 -21.13 -17.61
C THR A 196 22.71 -21.55 -16.23
N SER A 197 21.88 -20.72 -15.59
CA SER A 197 21.29 -21.00 -14.28
C SER A 197 19.80 -20.66 -14.23
N ARG A 198 19.20 -20.21 -15.35
CA ARG A 198 17.79 -19.81 -15.42
C ARG A 198 16.85 -21.01 -15.33
N LEU A 199 16.10 -21.09 -14.24
CA LEU A 199 14.96 -21.99 -14.09
C LEU A 199 13.68 -21.20 -13.89
N ASN A 200 12.53 -21.78 -14.25
CA ASN A 200 11.23 -21.15 -14.05
C ASN A 200 10.24 -22.02 -13.28
N ALA A 201 9.47 -21.43 -12.36
CA ALA A 201 8.39 -22.11 -11.64
C ALA A 201 7.11 -21.25 -11.66
N ARG A 202 5.96 -21.84 -11.29
CA ARG A 202 4.68 -21.11 -11.20
C ARG A 202 4.23 -21.00 -9.76
N LEU A 203 3.84 -19.81 -9.32
CA LEU A 203 3.13 -19.62 -8.06
C LEU A 203 1.66 -19.99 -8.20
N ALA A 204 1.17 -20.80 -7.26
CA ALA A 204 -0.23 -21.09 -7.10
C ALA A 204 -0.87 -20.11 -6.12
N CYS A 205 -1.90 -19.36 -6.54
CA CYS A 205 -2.74 -18.60 -5.62
C CYS A 205 -4.22 -18.92 -5.85
N GLY A 206 -4.88 -19.44 -4.80
CA GLY A 206 -6.29 -19.86 -4.86
C GLY A 206 -6.52 -21.30 -4.38
N LYS A 207 -7.76 -21.77 -4.55
CA LYS A 207 -8.25 -23.11 -4.20
C LYS A 207 -8.89 -23.73 -5.44
N ARG A 208 -8.16 -24.67 -6.07
CA ARG A 208 -8.57 -25.29 -7.34
C ARG A 208 -9.90 -26.03 -7.22
N ASP A 209 -10.10 -26.72 -6.10
CA ASP A 209 -11.33 -27.43 -5.73
C ASP A 209 -12.55 -26.50 -5.64
N GLN A 210 -12.34 -25.22 -5.35
CA GLN A 210 -13.38 -24.20 -5.22
C GLN A 210 -13.54 -23.34 -6.49
N GLY A 211 -12.84 -23.66 -7.59
CA GLY A 211 -12.86 -22.88 -8.83
C GLY A 211 -12.30 -21.47 -8.68
N GLN A 212 -11.60 -21.17 -7.58
CA GLN A 212 -11.09 -19.85 -7.27
C GLN A 212 -9.58 -19.82 -7.53
N LEU A 213 -9.18 -19.31 -8.69
CA LEU A 213 -7.79 -19.15 -9.09
C LEU A 213 -7.48 -17.68 -9.35
N PHE A 214 -6.33 -17.22 -8.85
CA PHE A 214 -5.80 -15.88 -9.08
C PHE A 214 -4.49 -16.00 -9.85
N ASP A 215 -4.58 -15.80 -11.16
CA ASP A 215 -3.53 -16.12 -12.14
C ASP A 215 -2.72 -14.89 -12.58
N GLN A 216 -3.16 -13.69 -12.22
CA GLN A 216 -2.46 -12.44 -12.54
C GLN A 216 -1.74 -11.87 -11.32
N LEU A 217 -0.42 -12.03 -11.25
CA LEU A 217 0.40 -11.37 -10.25
C LEU A 217 0.49 -9.85 -10.50
N LEU A 218 0.15 -9.04 -9.49
CA LEU A 218 0.11 -7.58 -9.54
C LEU A 218 1.31 -6.93 -8.86
N ASP A 219 1.62 -7.37 -7.65
CA ASP A 219 2.70 -6.82 -6.82
C ASP A 219 3.17 -7.86 -5.81
N VAL A 220 4.35 -7.66 -5.23
CA VAL A 220 4.96 -8.63 -4.34
C VAL A 220 5.78 -7.91 -3.25
N VAL A 221 5.67 -8.34 -1.97
CA VAL A 221 6.56 -7.87 -0.87
C VAL A 221 7.29 -8.99 -0.07
N VAL A 222 8.61 -8.88 0.23
CA VAL A 222 9.44 -9.86 0.98
C VAL A 222 9.55 -9.28 2.36
N LEU A 223 9.12 -10.08 3.32
CA LEU A 223 9.47 -9.86 4.71
C LEU A 223 10.65 -10.76 5.06
N LYS A 224 11.82 -10.15 5.24
CA LYS A 224 13.06 -10.88 5.54
C LYS A 224 12.96 -11.58 6.90
N GLY A 225 13.20 -12.89 6.89
CA GLY A 225 13.38 -13.69 8.09
C GLY A 225 14.80 -13.56 8.66
N GLN A 226 15.02 -14.12 9.86
CA GLN A 226 16.35 -14.23 10.43
C GLN A 226 17.23 -15.19 9.61
N ASN A 227 16.63 -16.30 9.18
CA ASN A 227 17.15 -17.14 8.11
C ASN A 227 16.50 -16.73 6.78
N TRP A 228 17.26 -16.78 5.68
CA TRP A 228 16.73 -16.46 4.36
C TRP A 228 15.61 -17.43 3.94
N ARG A 229 15.69 -18.71 4.34
CA ARG A 229 14.66 -19.72 4.05
C ARG A 229 13.31 -19.38 4.67
N ASP A 230 13.33 -18.76 5.85
CA ASP A 230 12.13 -18.35 6.59
C ASP A 230 11.58 -17.00 6.10
N SER A 231 12.22 -16.37 5.11
CA SER A 231 11.72 -15.12 4.54
C SER A 231 10.39 -15.37 3.84
N ARG A 232 9.39 -14.56 4.20
CA ARG A 232 8.04 -14.66 3.68
C ARG A 232 7.91 -13.81 2.43
N VAL A 233 7.22 -14.35 1.44
CA VAL A 233 6.93 -13.73 0.17
C VAL A 233 5.43 -13.53 0.07
N TYR A 234 4.97 -12.29 0.02
CA TYR A 234 3.56 -11.95 -0.14
C TYR A 234 3.29 -11.56 -1.58
N GLY A 235 2.59 -12.39 -2.33
CA GLY A 235 2.14 -12.06 -3.68
C GLY A 235 0.71 -11.52 -3.66
N LEU A 236 0.50 -10.35 -4.27
CA LEU A 236 -0.82 -9.80 -4.57
C LEU A 236 -1.22 -10.23 -5.97
N PHE A 237 -2.34 -10.92 -6.08
CA PHE A 237 -2.87 -11.46 -7.32
C PHE A 237 -4.25 -10.91 -7.62
N LYS A 238 -4.65 -11.03 -8.89
CA LYS A 238 -5.96 -10.73 -9.43
C LYS A 238 -6.44 -11.90 -10.28
N ASN A 239 -7.75 -12.07 -10.39
CA ASN A 239 -8.38 -13.00 -11.33
C ASN A 239 -9.19 -12.29 -12.42
N SER A 240 -9.76 -13.08 -13.33
CA SER A 240 -10.56 -12.59 -14.46
C SER A 240 -11.81 -11.78 -14.06
N TRP A 241 -12.34 -11.96 -12.84
CA TRP A 241 -13.54 -11.25 -12.36
C TRP A 241 -13.24 -9.92 -11.67
N GLY A 242 -11.98 -9.51 -11.56
CA GLY A 242 -11.64 -8.28 -10.86
C GLY A 242 -11.23 -8.47 -9.41
N MET A 243 -11.54 -9.61 -8.79
CA MET A 243 -11.23 -9.90 -7.39
C MET A 243 -9.73 -10.02 -7.18
N THR A 244 -9.27 -9.60 -6.01
CA THR A 244 -7.86 -9.68 -5.61
C THR A 244 -7.66 -10.66 -4.46
N ALA A 245 -6.44 -11.21 -4.39
CA ALA A 245 -6.05 -12.11 -3.34
C ALA A 245 -4.59 -11.90 -2.92
N VAL A 246 -4.29 -12.14 -1.65
CA VAL A 246 -2.92 -12.17 -1.15
C VAL A 246 -2.58 -13.61 -0.79
N CYS A 247 -1.53 -14.16 -1.39
CA CYS A 247 -0.97 -15.46 -1.04
C CYS A 247 0.42 -15.29 -0.44
N VAL A 248 0.75 -16.13 0.54
CA VAL A 248 2.03 -16.08 1.25
C VAL A 248 2.82 -17.36 1.01
N TYR A 249 4.10 -17.23 0.72
CA TYR A 249 5.03 -18.32 0.45
C TYR A 249 6.27 -18.17 1.34
N THR A 250 7.07 -19.22 1.53
CA THR A 250 8.42 -19.07 2.07
C THR A 250 9.46 -19.17 0.96
N MET A 251 10.60 -18.51 1.15
CA MET A 251 11.75 -18.67 0.26
C MET A 251 12.30 -20.11 0.31
N GLY A 252 12.12 -20.81 1.43
CA GLY A 252 12.43 -22.23 1.58
C GLY A 252 11.61 -23.12 0.65
N ASP A 253 10.30 -22.90 0.53
CA ASP A 253 9.41 -23.67 -0.34
C ASP A 253 9.71 -23.41 -1.82
N ILE A 254 9.97 -22.15 -2.16
CA ILE A 254 10.40 -21.75 -3.51
C ILE A 254 11.71 -22.48 -3.86
N ASP A 255 12.71 -22.43 -2.98
CA ASP A 255 13.98 -23.13 -3.16
C ASP A 255 13.79 -24.64 -3.33
N HIS A 256 12.94 -25.23 -2.49
CA HIS A 256 12.66 -26.65 -2.54
C HIS A 256 12.12 -27.09 -3.90
N VAL A 257 11.19 -26.32 -4.50
CA VAL A 257 10.66 -26.61 -5.84
C VAL A 257 11.78 -26.59 -6.89
N PHE A 258 12.63 -25.57 -6.91
CA PHE A 258 13.72 -25.50 -7.88
C PHE A 258 14.75 -26.63 -7.72
N GLN A 259 15.03 -27.03 -6.47
CA GLN A 259 15.99 -28.11 -6.19
C GLN A 259 15.46 -29.51 -6.50
N THR A 260 14.15 -29.74 -6.36
CA THR A 260 13.59 -31.10 -6.31
C THR A 260 12.56 -31.41 -7.39
N SER A 261 11.87 -30.40 -7.95
CA SER A 261 10.81 -30.62 -8.94
C SER A 261 11.35 -31.32 -10.20
N PRO A 262 10.58 -32.21 -10.83
CA PRO A 262 10.81 -32.59 -12.21
C PRO A 262 10.79 -31.38 -13.14
N PHE A 263 11.48 -31.49 -14.27
CA PHE A 263 11.42 -30.52 -15.35
C PHE A 263 10.22 -30.83 -16.23
N LYS A 264 9.47 -29.79 -16.60
CA LYS A 264 8.23 -29.93 -17.35
C LYS A 264 8.47 -30.55 -18.71
N GLY A 265 7.75 -31.64 -19.01
CA GLY A 265 7.86 -32.36 -20.28
C GLY A 265 9.15 -33.16 -20.48
N PHE A 266 9.97 -33.34 -19.43
CA PHE A 266 11.17 -34.16 -19.48
C PHE A 266 10.99 -35.47 -18.70
N SER A 267 11.17 -36.61 -19.36
CA SER A 267 11.04 -37.96 -18.78
C SER A 267 12.35 -38.74 -18.69
N GLY A 268 13.46 -38.15 -19.14
CA GLY A 268 14.79 -38.78 -19.12
C GLY A 268 15.51 -38.66 -17.77
N SER A 269 16.76 -39.13 -17.73
CA SER A 269 17.64 -38.91 -16.57
C SER A 269 18.18 -37.49 -16.54
N VAL A 270 17.99 -36.78 -15.42
CA VAL A 270 18.50 -35.41 -15.24
C VAL A 270 20.04 -35.42 -15.18
N PRO A 271 20.75 -34.62 -16.00
CA PRO A 271 22.21 -34.61 -16.03
C PRO A 271 22.80 -34.02 -14.74
N GLN A 272 24.11 -34.27 -14.51
CA GLN A 272 24.83 -33.78 -13.33
C GLN A 272 25.99 -32.83 -13.71
N PRO A 273 26.24 -31.75 -12.94
CA PRO A 273 25.42 -31.28 -11.82
C PRO A 273 24.00 -30.87 -12.26
N ARG A 274 23.01 -31.03 -11.37
CA ARG A 274 21.61 -30.70 -11.68
C ARG A 274 21.50 -29.32 -12.38
N PRO A 275 20.85 -29.24 -13.55
CA PRO A 275 20.60 -27.98 -14.26
C PRO A 275 20.04 -26.89 -13.33
N GLY A 276 20.57 -25.67 -13.44
CA GLY A 276 20.21 -24.54 -12.57
C GLY A 276 21.00 -24.41 -11.26
N LYS A 277 21.78 -25.43 -10.87
CA LYS A 277 22.62 -25.36 -9.66
C LYS A 277 23.76 -24.34 -9.84
N CYS A 278 23.93 -23.45 -8.87
CA CYS A 278 25.01 -22.46 -8.91
C CYS A 278 26.39 -23.11 -8.84
N VAL A 279 27.27 -22.69 -9.75
CA VAL A 279 28.67 -23.11 -9.85
C VAL A 279 29.59 -21.90 -9.86
N SER A 280 30.88 -22.10 -9.57
CA SER A 280 31.88 -21.03 -9.55
C SER A 280 32.27 -20.52 -10.93
N ASP A 281 32.16 -21.37 -11.96
CA ASP A 281 32.52 -21.04 -13.34
C ASP A 281 31.57 -21.78 -14.30
N SER A 282 30.57 -21.07 -14.81
CA SER A 282 29.54 -21.62 -15.70
C SER A 282 30.08 -22.02 -17.09
N THR A 283 31.25 -21.50 -17.50
CA THR A 283 31.84 -21.84 -18.80
C THR A 283 32.35 -23.28 -18.85
N LYS A 284 32.52 -23.91 -17.68
CA LYS A 284 32.98 -25.29 -17.51
C LYS A 284 31.83 -26.30 -17.33
N LEU A 285 30.58 -25.86 -17.45
CA LEU A 285 29.44 -26.77 -17.34
C LEU A 285 29.45 -27.79 -18.50
N PRO A 286 29.10 -29.05 -18.24
CA PRO A 286 28.95 -30.07 -19.27
C PRO A 286 27.92 -29.69 -20.34
N ASN A 287 28.16 -30.09 -21.60
CA ASN A 287 27.30 -29.75 -22.73
C ASN A 287 25.87 -30.31 -22.60
N ASP A 288 25.70 -31.48 -21.98
CA ASP A 288 24.40 -32.09 -21.72
C ASP A 288 23.59 -31.29 -20.69
N VAL A 289 24.23 -30.78 -19.64
CA VAL A 289 23.61 -29.84 -18.68
C VAL A 289 23.16 -28.56 -19.39
N LEU A 290 24.04 -27.96 -20.20
CA LEU A 290 23.74 -26.71 -20.93
C LEU A 290 22.62 -26.87 -21.96
N LYS A 291 22.60 -28.00 -22.70
CA LYS A 291 21.49 -28.33 -23.62
C LYS A 291 20.18 -28.51 -22.84
N HIS A 292 20.22 -29.24 -21.73
CA HIS A 292 19.04 -29.43 -20.90
C HIS A 292 18.45 -28.12 -20.41
N MET A 293 19.29 -27.16 -19.99
CA MET A 293 18.83 -25.84 -19.55
C MET A 293 18.20 -24.99 -20.66
N MET A 294 18.67 -25.18 -21.89
CA MET A 294 18.10 -24.53 -23.05
C MET A 294 16.73 -25.13 -23.39
N ASP A 295 16.60 -26.46 -23.32
CA ASP A 295 15.42 -27.18 -23.79
C ASP A 295 14.31 -27.32 -22.72
N TYR A 296 14.68 -27.38 -21.44
CA TYR A 296 13.77 -27.67 -20.32
C TYR A 296 14.00 -26.72 -19.12
N PRO A 297 13.72 -25.41 -19.23
CA PRO A 297 13.92 -24.47 -18.12
C PRO A 297 12.78 -24.46 -17.08
N ASP A 298 11.60 -25.01 -17.42
CA ASP A 298 10.40 -24.91 -16.58
C ASP A 298 10.28 -26.10 -15.61
N MET A 299 9.90 -25.82 -14.36
CA MET A 299 9.53 -26.81 -13.34
C MET A 299 8.11 -27.31 -13.58
N GLU A 300 7.88 -28.61 -13.35
CA GLU A 300 6.54 -29.23 -13.41
C GLU A 300 5.69 -28.81 -12.20
N ASN A 301 6.25 -28.86 -10.98
CA ASN A 301 5.53 -28.55 -9.76
C ASN A 301 5.36 -27.04 -9.57
N TRP A 302 4.20 -26.63 -9.06
CA TRP A 302 3.91 -25.25 -8.71
C TRP A 302 4.38 -24.98 -7.28
N VAL A 303 4.82 -23.76 -7.02
CA VAL A 303 5.08 -23.27 -5.66
C VAL A 303 3.73 -22.99 -5.01
N LEU A 304 3.42 -23.70 -3.93
CA LEU A 304 2.16 -23.55 -3.19
C LEU A 304 2.31 -22.55 -2.03
N PRO A 305 1.22 -21.86 -1.62
CA PRO A 305 1.23 -21.04 -0.42
C PRO A 305 1.59 -21.86 0.82
N ILE A 306 2.00 -21.17 1.88
CA ILE A 306 2.34 -21.78 3.17
C ILE A 306 1.23 -22.72 3.63
N ASP A 307 1.63 -23.93 4.03
CA ASP A 307 0.76 -25.03 4.47
C ASP A 307 -0.28 -25.48 3.41
N ALA A 308 -0.07 -25.13 2.14
CA ALA A 308 -1.05 -25.31 1.06
C ALA A 308 -2.45 -24.75 1.41
N SER A 309 -2.49 -23.71 2.26
CA SER A 309 -3.72 -23.18 2.87
C SER A 309 -4.60 -22.35 1.92
N GLY A 310 -4.04 -21.92 0.79
CA GLY A 310 -4.68 -21.01 -0.16
C GLY A 310 -4.35 -19.54 0.14
N PRO A 311 -5.19 -18.59 -0.29
CA PRO A 311 -4.98 -17.16 -0.02
C PRO A 311 -5.17 -16.80 1.46
N LEU A 312 -4.29 -15.92 1.98
CA LEU A 312 -4.44 -15.25 3.27
C LEU A 312 -5.67 -14.33 3.29
N MET A 313 -5.93 -13.66 2.15
CA MET A 313 -7.01 -12.70 1.98
C MET A 313 -7.57 -12.82 0.57
N VAL A 314 -8.90 -12.76 0.45
CA VAL A 314 -9.62 -12.57 -0.82
C VAL A 314 -10.53 -11.37 -0.67
N SER A 315 -10.56 -10.47 -1.66
CA SER A 315 -11.34 -9.25 -1.62
C SER A 315 -11.96 -8.91 -2.97
N HIS A 316 -13.14 -8.26 -2.92
CA HIS A 316 -13.75 -7.59 -4.07
C HIS A 316 -13.11 -6.22 -4.34
N SER A 317 -12.32 -5.69 -3.42
CA SER A 317 -11.56 -4.46 -3.63
C SER A 317 -10.46 -4.66 -4.67
N HIS A 318 -10.24 -3.64 -5.50
CA HIS A 318 -9.19 -3.64 -6.51
C HIS A 318 -7.88 -3.09 -5.93
N TYR A 319 -7.09 -3.98 -5.33
CA TYR A 319 -5.75 -3.64 -4.87
C TYR A 319 -4.75 -3.57 -6.02
N ARG A 320 -3.76 -2.68 -5.90
CA ARG A 320 -2.71 -2.49 -6.92
C ARG A 320 -1.29 -2.71 -6.40
N ARG A 321 -1.04 -2.42 -5.12
CA ARG A 321 0.29 -2.50 -4.49
C ARG A 321 0.21 -3.03 -3.07
N ILE A 322 1.31 -3.62 -2.63
CA ILE A 322 1.47 -4.19 -1.28
C ILE A 322 2.82 -3.79 -0.67
N GLN A 323 2.80 -3.44 0.61
CA GLN A 323 3.97 -3.40 1.48
C GLN A 323 3.67 -4.17 2.76
N VAL A 324 4.68 -4.76 3.41
CA VAL A 324 4.50 -5.51 4.65
C VAL A 324 5.54 -5.09 5.66
N ASP A 325 5.09 -4.77 6.86
CA ASP A 325 5.94 -4.50 8.01
C ASP A 325 5.84 -5.62 9.06
N SER A 326 6.91 -5.81 9.83
CA SER A 326 6.88 -6.63 11.04
C SER A 326 6.94 -5.73 12.27
N VAL A 327 5.94 -5.89 13.14
CA VAL A 327 5.66 -5.00 14.26
C VAL A 327 5.65 -5.80 15.55
N MET A 328 6.33 -5.32 16.59
CA MET A 328 6.33 -5.96 17.90
C MET A 328 5.14 -5.44 18.72
N GLY A 329 4.36 -6.35 19.30
CA GLY A 329 3.26 -5.98 20.20
C GLY A 329 3.77 -5.47 21.56
N SER A 330 2.95 -4.69 22.26
CA SER A 330 3.31 -4.07 23.53
C SER A 330 3.51 -5.10 24.64
N GLY A 331 4.67 -5.05 25.30
CA GLY A 331 4.99 -5.93 26.43
C GLY A 331 4.95 -7.42 26.11
N SER A 332 5.02 -7.79 24.83
CA SER A 332 5.06 -9.16 24.33
C SER A 332 6.28 -9.35 23.42
N HIS A 333 6.75 -10.59 23.30
CA HIS A 333 7.75 -10.94 22.28
C HIS A 333 7.09 -11.32 20.94
N LYS A 334 5.76 -11.20 20.84
CA LYS A 334 4.99 -11.56 19.65
C LYS A 334 5.15 -10.47 18.59
N LYS A 335 5.40 -10.90 17.36
CA LYS A 335 5.45 -10.05 16.18
C LYS A 335 4.19 -10.26 15.35
N PHE A 336 3.69 -9.17 14.80
CA PHE A 336 2.56 -9.12 13.89
C PHE A 336 3.05 -8.65 12.53
N ASN A 337 2.52 -9.24 11.46
CA ASN A 337 2.75 -8.77 10.11
C ASN A 337 1.59 -7.86 9.71
N VAL A 338 1.91 -6.65 9.25
CA VAL A 338 0.91 -5.68 8.80
C VAL A 338 1.10 -5.42 7.32
N LEU A 339 0.08 -5.75 6.54
CA LEU A 339 -0.05 -5.49 5.12
C LEU A 339 -0.60 -4.08 4.90
N LEU A 340 0.00 -3.36 3.96
CA LEU A 340 -0.40 -2.03 3.50
C LEU A 340 -0.78 -2.18 2.03
N LEU A 341 -2.08 -2.13 1.74
CA LEU A 341 -2.65 -2.44 0.41
C LEU A 341 -3.25 -1.19 -0.22
N SER A 342 -2.78 -0.82 -1.41
CA SER A 342 -3.30 0.36 -2.11
C SER A 342 -4.58 0.04 -2.88
N LEU A 343 -5.62 0.84 -2.70
CA LEU A 343 -6.86 0.77 -3.46
C LEU A 343 -6.77 1.54 -4.78
N GLU A 344 -7.68 1.22 -5.70
CA GLU A 344 -7.80 1.92 -6.99
C GLU A 344 -8.24 3.39 -6.85
N ASN A 345 -9.01 3.73 -5.81
CA ASN A 345 -9.46 5.10 -5.50
C ASN A 345 -8.39 5.97 -4.81
N GLY A 346 -7.16 5.46 -4.65
CA GLY A 346 -6.08 6.16 -3.93
C GLY A 346 -6.07 5.97 -2.42
N GLY A 347 -7.03 5.20 -1.88
CA GLY A 347 -7.06 4.81 -0.47
C GLY A 347 -6.00 3.74 -0.13
N LEU A 348 -5.74 3.57 1.16
CA LEU A 348 -4.79 2.61 1.70
C LEU A 348 -5.46 1.78 2.79
N HIS A 349 -5.53 0.46 2.62
CA HIS A 349 -5.92 -0.46 3.68
C HIS A 349 -4.70 -0.85 4.51
N LYS A 350 -4.83 -0.72 5.83
CA LYS A 350 -3.92 -1.29 6.83
C LYS A 350 -4.55 -2.57 7.37
N VAL A 351 -3.86 -3.70 7.19
CA VAL A 351 -4.41 -5.04 7.46
C VAL A 351 -3.43 -5.83 8.30
N VAL A 352 -3.88 -6.44 9.41
CA VAL A 352 -3.04 -7.31 10.24
C VAL A 352 -3.31 -8.78 9.91
N GLU A 353 -2.23 -9.57 9.84
CA GLU A 353 -2.28 -11.03 9.76
C GLU A 353 -2.44 -11.63 11.17
N LEU A 354 -3.53 -12.36 11.40
CA LEU A 354 -3.89 -13.01 12.66
C LEU A 354 -4.23 -14.48 12.39
N ASP A 355 -3.44 -15.41 12.92
CA ASP A 355 -3.66 -16.87 12.83
C ASP A 355 -4.03 -17.37 11.42
N GLY A 356 -3.30 -16.89 10.40
CA GLY A 356 -3.52 -17.26 9.00
C GLY A 356 -4.76 -16.60 8.36
N LYS A 357 -5.35 -15.61 9.02
CA LYS A 357 -6.45 -14.78 8.52
C LYS A 357 -6.03 -13.31 8.48
N SER A 358 -6.82 -12.49 7.80
CA SER A 358 -6.61 -11.05 7.70
C SER A 358 -7.69 -10.27 8.45
N PHE A 359 -7.31 -9.21 9.16
CA PHE A 359 -8.22 -8.22 9.74
C PHE A 359 -7.87 -6.82 9.23
N ILE A 360 -8.85 -6.11 8.65
CA ILE A 360 -8.66 -4.74 8.15
C ILE A 360 -8.78 -3.78 9.34
N ILE A 361 -7.67 -3.16 9.73
CA ILE A 361 -7.59 -2.21 10.84
C ILE A 361 -8.23 -0.88 10.45
N ALA A 362 -7.82 -0.33 9.30
CA ALA A 362 -8.23 0.99 8.88
C ALA A 362 -8.11 1.15 7.36
N GLU A 363 -8.96 2.02 6.80
CA GLU A 363 -8.81 2.60 5.48
C GLU A 363 -8.40 4.07 5.62
N MET A 364 -7.35 4.48 4.91
CA MET A 364 -6.84 5.85 4.92
C MET A 364 -6.95 6.46 3.53
N GLN A 365 -7.64 7.59 3.40
CA GLN A 365 -7.65 8.36 2.16
C GLN A 365 -6.43 9.28 2.14
N LEU A 366 -5.48 9.01 1.23
CA LEU A 366 -4.19 9.71 1.21
C LEU A 366 -4.17 10.93 0.28
N PHE A 367 -5.01 10.91 -0.76
CA PHE A 367 -5.08 11.95 -1.78
C PHE A 367 -6.51 12.44 -1.94
N SER A 368 -6.68 13.67 -2.44
CA SER A 368 -7.97 14.17 -2.89
C SER A 368 -8.54 13.31 -4.04
N SER A 369 -9.86 13.25 -4.17
CA SER A 369 -10.58 12.31 -5.05
C SER A 369 -10.05 12.35 -6.50
N GLY A 370 -9.81 11.16 -7.09
CA GLY A 370 -9.49 11.00 -8.51
C GLY A 370 -8.03 10.69 -8.84
N THR A 371 -7.19 10.36 -7.86
CA THR A 371 -5.80 9.90 -8.10
C THR A 371 -5.58 8.51 -7.52
N HIS A 372 -4.68 7.72 -8.12
CA HIS A 372 -4.34 6.39 -7.64
C HIS A 372 -2.90 6.32 -7.14
N ILE A 373 -2.66 5.41 -6.20
CA ILE A 373 -1.31 5.15 -5.66
C ILE A 373 -0.45 4.51 -6.74
N GLN A 374 0.67 5.17 -7.07
CA GLN A 374 1.64 4.71 -8.06
C GLN A 374 2.84 4.02 -7.43
N LYS A 375 3.29 4.40 -6.23
CA LYS A 375 4.37 3.72 -5.47
C LYS A 375 4.10 3.77 -3.98
N MET A 376 4.59 2.77 -3.28
CA MET A 376 4.61 2.68 -1.83
C MET A 376 6.01 2.23 -1.41
N LEU A 377 6.61 2.93 -0.45
CA LEU A 377 7.92 2.60 0.08
C LEU A 377 7.87 2.65 1.61
N LEU A 378 8.05 1.49 2.23
CA LEU A 378 8.02 1.36 3.68
C LEU A 378 9.39 1.68 4.30
N GLN A 379 9.36 2.35 5.45
CA GLN A 379 10.51 2.61 6.32
C GLN A 379 10.33 1.84 7.65
N PRO A 380 10.80 0.57 7.74
CA PRO A 380 10.50 -0.28 8.89
C PRO A 380 11.09 0.18 10.23
N LEU A 381 12.10 1.08 10.23
CA LEU A 381 12.70 1.58 11.48
C LEU A 381 11.89 2.74 12.07
N THR A 382 11.43 3.66 11.22
CA THR A 382 10.67 4.85 11.65
C THR A 382 9.15 4.64 11.59
N LYS A 383 8.71 3.50 11.04
CA LYS A 383 7.30 3.15 10.81
C LYS A 383 6.57 4.19 9.94
N ARG A 384 7.28 4.69 8.93
CA ARG A 384 6.76 5.63 7.93
C ARG A 384 6.52 4.92 6.61
N LEU A 385 5.44 5.26 5.93
CA LEU A 385 5.18 4.83 4.56
C LEU A 385 5.19 6.05 3.64
N TYR A 386 6.02 6.02 2.60
CA TYR A 386 6.04 7.04 1.56
C TYR A 386 5.19 6.58 0.39
N VAL A 387 4.18 7.36 0.04
CA VAL A 387 3.21 7.01 -1.00
C VAL A 387 3.22 8.08 -2.06
N SER A 388 3.37 7.69 -3.33
CA SER A 388 3.36 8.63 -4.45
C SER A 388 2.13 8.43 -5.33
N SER A 389 1.55 9.55 -5.77
CA SER A 389 0.62 9.63 -6.89
C SER A 389 1.33 10.22 -8.11
N GLY A 390 0.60 10.42 -9.21
CA GLY A 390 1.11 11.17 -10.36
C GLY A 390 1.27 12.67 -10.12
N ARG A 391 1.04 13.19 -8.90
CA ARG A 391 1.12 14.63 -8.59
C ARG A 391 1.95 14.94 -7.37
N GLU A 392 1.92 14.07 -6.36
CA GLU A 392 2.50 14.38 -5.05
C GLU A 392 3.04 13.12 -4.35
N VAL A 393 3.85 13.35 -3.31
CA VAL A 393 4.36 12.32 -2.40
C VAL A 393 3.88 12.66 -1.00
N VAL A 394 3.24 11.69 -0.34
CA VAL A 394 2.73 11.81 1.03
C VAL A 394 3.52 10.88 1.94
N GLU A 395 3.88 11.37 3.12
CA GLU A 395 4.40 10.54 4.22
C GLU A 395 3.25 10.17 5.16
N VAL A 396 3.08 8.87 5.40
CA VAL A 396 2.08 8.31 6.33
C VAL A 396 2.79 7.79 7.58
N ASP A 397 2.40 8.29 8.75
CA ASP A 397 2.83 7.73 10.03
C ASP A 397 1.95 6.52 10.39
N LEU A 398 2.53 5.32 10.34
CA LEU A 398 1.79 4.10 10.69
C LEU A 398 1.48 4.01 12.19
N ARG A 399 2.01 4.94 13.01
CA ARG A 399 1.84 5.03 14.46
C ARG A 399 0.94 6.19 14.90
N ALA A 400 0.06 6.69 14.02
CA ALA A 400 -0.87 7.79 14.30
C ALA A 400 -2.02 7.40 15.28
N CYS A 401 -1.71 6.72 16.39
CA CYS A 401 -2.66 6.05 17.28
C CYS A 401 -3.72 6.94 17.94
N LEU A 402 -3.47 8.25 18.02
CA LEU A 402 -4.45 9.22 18.57
C LEU A 402 -5.76 9.24 17.76
N MET A 403 -5.73 8.81 16.51
CA MET A 403 -6.92 8.77 15.64
C MET A 403 -7.98 7.76 16.09
N TYR A 404 -7.62 6.73 16.86
CA TYR A 404 -8.58 5.73 17.34
C TYR A 404 -9.49 6.26 18.44
N GLY A 405 -9.06 7.30 19.15
CA GLY A 405 -9.84 7.95 20.19
C GLY A 405 -9.13 7.95 21.56
N PRO A 406 -9.74 8.59 22.56
CA PRO A 406 -9.14 8.82 23.86
C PRO A 406 -9.63 7.85 24.94
N ARG A 407 -10.26 6.73 24.58
CA ARG A 407 -10.60 5.67 25.54
C ARG A 407 -9.73 4.44 25.32
N CYS A 408 -9.53 3.67 26.38
CA CYS A 408 -8.75 2.43 26.30
C CYS A 408 -9.43 1.43 25.37
N GLU A 409 -10.74 1.31 25.46
CA GLU A 409 -11.55 0.39 24.67
C GLU A 409 -11.44 0.70 23.17
N ASP A 410 -11.47 1.98 22.80
CA ASP A 410 -11.28 2.42 21.42
C ASP A 410 -9.90 1.99 20.88
N CYS A 411 -8.85 2.13 21.71
CA CYS A 411 -7.49 1.76 21.35
C CYS A 411 -7.28 0.25 21.19
N VAL A 412 -7.94 -0.55 22.04
CA VAL A 412 -7.85 -2.02 22.02
C VAL A 412 -8.69 -2.61 20.88
N LEU A 413 -9.91 -2.12 20.66
CA LEU A 413 -10.79 -2.56 19.58
C LEU A 413 -10.21 -2.28 18.20
N ALA A 414 -9.33 -1.28 18.06
CA ALA A 414 -8.64 -1.02 16.80
C ALA A 414 -7.75 -2.18 16.34
N GLN A 415 -7.33 -3.09 17.24
CA GLN A 415 -6.45 -4.23 16.96
C GLN A 415 -5.17 -3.84 16.17
N ASP A 416 -4.68 -2.62 16.40
CA ASP A 416 -3.52 -2.09 15.69
C ASP A 416 -2.23 -2.44 16.45
N PRO A 417 -1.34 -3.30 15.92
CA PRO A 417 -0.11 -3.68 16.62
C PRO A 417 0.86 -2.52 16.83
N TYR A 418 0.69 -1.39 16.11
CA TYR A 418 1.48 -0.19 16.33
C TYR A 418 1.05 0.62 17.55
N CYS A 419 -0.14 0.34 18.10
CA CYS A 419 -0.80 1.18 19.08
C CYS A 419 -1.12 0.44 20.38
N SER A 420 -0.85 1.08 21.51
CA SER A 420 -1.26 0.60 22.82
C SER A 420 -1.72 1.74 23.71
N TRP A 421 -2.61 1.42 24.64
CA TRP A 421 -3.08 2.35 25.65
C TRP A 421 -2.00 2.51 26.73
N ASN A 422 -1.52 3.73 26.93
CA ASN A 422 -0.44 4.01 27.88
C ASN A 422 -0.91 4.34 29.30
N GLY A 423 -2.22 4.24 29.56
CA GLY A 423 -2.87 4.68 30.80
C GLY A 423 -3.60 6.01 30.67
N THR A 424 -3.29 6.82 29.65
CA THR A 424 -3.88 8.17 29.46
C THR A 424 -4.50 8.38 28.08
N HIS A 425 -3.86 7.88 27.02
CA HIS A 425 -4.35 7.98 25.64
C HIS A 425 -3.80 6.83 24.81
N CYS A 426 -4.40 6.61 23.63
CA CYS A 426 -3.89 5.65 22.67
C CYS A 426 -2.59 6.19 22.03
N SER A 427 -1.51 5.44 22.13
CA SER A 427 -0.18 5.92 21.74
C SER A 427 0.62 4.84 21.03
N ALA A 428 1.69 5.23 20.34
CA ALA A 428 2.59 4.30 19.71
C ALA A 428 3.20 3.32 20.73
N VAL A 429 3.29 2.04 20.37
CA VAL A 429 3.92 1.02 21.24
C VAL A 429 5.36 1.43 21.56
N SER A 430 5.65 1.46 22.86
CA SER A 430 6.99 1.73 23.39
C SER A 430 7.70 0.44 23.76
N ALA A 431 8.98 0.33 23.42
CA ALA A 431 9.82 -0.78 23.86
C ALA A 431 10.11 -0.76 25.38
N SER A 432 10.03 0.41 26.01
CA SER A 432 10.39 0.60 27.43
C SER A 432 9.21 0.52 28.39
N ARG A 433 7.97 0.67 27.89
CA ARG A 433 6.77 0.69 28.72
C ARG A 433 5.73 -0.24 28.13
N LYS A 434 5.24 -1.17 28.95
CA LYS A 434 4.11 -2.02 28.62
C LYS A 434 2.82 -1.20 28.67
N GLY A 435 2.14 -1.09 27.53
CA GLY A 435 0.78 -0.56 27.43
C GLY A 435 -0.24 -1.69 27.39
N ILE A 436 -1.52 -1.33 27.50
CA ILE A 436 -2.65 -2.26 27.33
C ILE A 436 -2.92 -2.39 25.82
N GLN A 437 -2.93 -3.62 25.32
CA GLN A 437 -3.13 -3.95 23.91
C GLN A 437 -3.65 -5.39 23.80
N ASP A 438 -4.58 -5.64 22.89
CA ASP A 438 -4.96 -6.99 22.45
C ASP A 438 -5.21 -6.99 20.95
N VAL A 439 -4.16 -7.29 20.18
CA VAL A 439 -4.20 -7.32 18.71
C VAL A 439 -4.97 -8.54 18.21
N ASP A 440 -4.92 -9.66 18.92
CA ASP A 440 -5.43 -10.94 18.45
C ASP A 440 -6.96 -10.99 18.41
N HIS A 441 -7.61 -10.42 19.44
CA HIS A 441 -9.07 -10.52 19.58
C HIS A 441 -9.77 -9.18 19.79
N GLY A 442 -9.02 -8.08 19.99
CA GLY A 442 -9.63 -6.79 20.32
C GLY A 442 -10.41 -6.83 21.64
N ASN A 443 -10.03 -7.69 22.59
CA ASN A 443 -10.77 -7.86 23.84
C ASN A 443 -10.63 -6.62 24.73
N TRP A 444 -11.59 -5.71 24.62
CA TRP A 444 -11.63 -4.47 25.40
C TRP A 444 -11.71 -4.69 26.93
N GLU A 445 -12.06 -5.89 27.41
CA GLU A 445 -12.14 -6.15 28.86
C GLU A 445 -10.79 -6.00 29.58
N VAL A 446 -9.68 -6.10 28.86
CA VAL A 446 -8.32 -5.83 29.39
C VAL A 446 -8.14 -4.39 29.88
N CYS A 447 -9.03 -3.48 29.49
CA CYS A 447 -9.07 -2.10 29.97
C CYS A 447 -9.67 -1.95 31.37
N ARG A 448 -10.37 -2.98 31.88
CA ARG A 448 -10.95 -2.94 33.23
C ARG A 448 -9.82 -2.98 34.28
N PRO A 449 -9.83 -2.09 35.28
CA PRO A 449 -8.86 -2.17 36.37
C PRO A 449 -8.93 -3.52 37.07
N ALA A 450 -7.78 -4.15 37.29
CA ALA A 450 -7.69 -5.33 38.13
C ALA A 450 -8.03 -4.93 39.59
N GLY A 451 -9.28 -5.11 39.99
CA GLY A 451 -9.70 -4.96 41.40
C GLY A 451 -11.01 -4.24 41.68
N ASN A 452 -11.66 -3.57 40.71
CA ASN A 452 -12.97 -2.95 40.95
C ASN A 452 -14.06 -3.58 40.07
N MET A 453 -14.76 -4.54 40.67
CA MET A 453 -16.09 -5.02 40.26
C MET A 453 -17.19 -3.98 40.58
N GLU A 454 -16.86 -2.69 40.57
CA GLU A 454 -17.88 -1.64 40.66
C GLU A 454 -18.22 -1.20 39.25
N LYS A 455 -19.51 -1.32 38.92
CA LYS A 455 -20.16 -0.84 37.71
C LYS A 455 -19.76 0.61 37.41
N HIS A 456 -18.61 0.83 36.78
CA HIS A 456 -18.38 2.03 36.00
C HIS A 456 -19.17 1.83 34.71
N SER A 457 -20.47 2.08 34.81
CA SER A 457 -21.28 2.51 33.67
C SER A 457 -20.52 3.67 33.05
N GLY A 458 -19.87 3.44 31.91
CA GLY A 458 -18.89 4.32 31.30
C GLY A 458 -19.49 5.63 30.77
N ASN A 459 -19.95 6.48 31.69
CA ASN A 459 -20.27 7.88 31.48
C ASN A 459 -19.10 8.72 31.97
N MET A 460 -17.95 8.63 31.28
CA MET A 460 -16.98 9.72 31.29
C MET A 460 -17.05 10.37 29.92
N GLU A 461 -17.76 11.50 29.91
CA GLU A 461 -18.08 12.33 28.76
C GLU A 461 -16.81 12.65 27.96
N MET A 462 -16.71 12.07 26.76
CA MET A 462 -15.96 12.75 25.72
C MET A 462 -16.89 13.83 25.17
N HIS A 463 -16.40 15.07 25.10
CA HIS A 463 -17.06 16.28 24.60
C HIS A 463 -18.05 16.06 23.44
N SER A 464 -19.25 15.63 23.78
CA SER A 464 -20.45 15.76 22.97
C SER A 464 -21.47 16.32 23.93
N GLY A 465 -21.30 17.60 24.29
CA GLY A 465 -22.30 18.30 25.07
C GLY A 465 -23.65 18.09 24.39
N SER A 466 -24.67 17.72 25.16
CA SER A 466 -25.99 17.41 24.60
C SER A 466 -26.42 18.57 23.70
N LYS A 467 -26.55 18.30 22.41
CA LYS A 467 -26.97 19.31 21.43
C LYS A 467 -28.47 19.51 21.58
N VAL A 468 -28.87 20.69 22.06
CA VAL A 468 -30.28 21.05 22.17
C VAL A 468 -30.72 21.69 20.86
N GLU A 469 -31.77 21.16 20.24
CA GLU A 469 -32.31 21.67 18.98
C GLU A 469 -33.82 21.93 19.11
N ASP A 470 -34.23 23.17 18.89
CA ASP A 470 -35.64 23.57 18.87
C ASP A 470 -36.24 23.37 17.47
N VAL A 471 -37.15 22.41 17.34
CA VAL A 471 -37.72 21.97 16.05
C VAL A 471 -39.20 22.37 15.98
N PRO A 472 -39.66 23.08 14.92
CA PRO A 472 -41.07 23.40 14.75
C PRO A 472 -41.98 22.16 14.67
N LEU A 473 -43.20 22.28 15.19
CA LEU A 473 -44.21 21.20 15.08
C LEU A 473 -44.45 20.82 13.61
N SER A 474 -44.56 19.53 13.35
CA SER A 474 -44.80 18.94 12.02
C SER A 474 -43.70 19.18 10.98
N SER A 475 -42.57 19.81 11.32
CA SER A 475 -41.45 19.94 10.38
C SER A 475 -40.63 18.66 10.30
N LYS A 476 -40.10 18.37 9.11
CA LYS A 476 -39.06 17.35 8.94
C LYS A 476 -37.77 17.78 9.61
N HIS A 477 -37.08 16.83 10.22
CA HIS A 477 -35.78 17.05 10.85
C HIS A 477 -34.89 15.82 10.69
N PHE A 478 -33.59 15.97 10.94
CA PHE A 478 -32.69 14.82 10.98
C PHE A 478 -31.59 15.01 12.01
N LEU A 479 -31.15 13.90 12.60
CA LEU A 479 -29.99 13.86 13.49
C LEU A 479 -28.85 13.14 12.78
N ARG A 480 -27.62 13.64 12.97
CA ARG A 480 -26.41 13.08 12.37
C ARG A 480 -25.46 12.60 13.46
N CYS A 481 -24.89 11.43 13.24
CA CYS A 481 -23.86 10.86 14.10
C CYS A 481 -22.69 10.38 13.23
N ASP A 482 -21.48 10.84 13.52
CA ASP A 482 -20.31 10.42 12.75
C ASP A 482 -19.92 8.98 13.12
N THR A 483 -19.66 8.15 12.11
CA THR A 483 -19.30 6.73 12.26
C THR A 483 -17.81 6.56 12.01
N PHE A 484 -17.11 5.89 12.94
CA PHE A 484 -15.65 5.75 12.91
C PHE A 484 -15.17 4.34 12.55
N SER A 485 -15.89 3.30 13.00
CA SER A 485 -15.52 1.89 12.80
C SER A 485 -16.46 1.26 11.79
N ALA A 486 -15.90 0.69 10.73
CA ALA A 486 -16.68 -0.07 9.74
C ALA A 486 -17.13 -1.44 10.27
N HIS A 487 -16.58 -1.88 11.40
CA HIS A 487 -16.90 -3.15 12.07
C HIS A 487 -18.01 -3.00 13.13
N ALA A 488 -18.33 -1.75 13.51
CA ALA A 488 -19.37 -1.46 14.49
C ALA A 488 -20.78 -1.41 13.86
N GLN A 489 -21.77 -1.79 14.66
CA GLN A 489 -23.19 -1.56 14.37
C GLN A 489 -23.65 -0.26 15.02
N TYR A 490 -24.44 0.53 14.29
CA TYR A 490 -24.90 1.85 14.72
C TYR A 490 -26.42 1.90 14.86
N SER A 491 -26.91 2.53 15.93
CA SER A 491 -28.35 2.72 16.16
C SER A 491 -28.67 4.00 16.93
N TRP A 492 -29.90 4.48 16.80
CA TRP A 492 -30.43 5.58 17.60
C TRP A 492 -31.35 5.04 18.69
N LEU A 493 -31.12 5.48 19.92
CA LEU A 493 -31.96 5.19 21.08
C LEU A 493 -32.78 6.43 21.44
N HIS A 494 -34.10 6.26 21.44
CA HIS A 494 -35.06 7.28 21.87
C HIS A 494 -36.23 6.60 22.60
N ASN A 495 -36.58 7.10 23.79
CA ASN A 495 -37.65 6.54 24.62
C ASN A 495 -37.57 5.01 24.83
N GLY A 496 -36.36 4.46 24.96
CA GLY A 496 -36.12 3.03 25.12
C GLY A 496 -36.22 2.20 23.83
N LYS A 497 -36.56 2.81 22.70
CA LYS A 497 -36.65 2.15 21.39
C LYS A 497 -35.38 2.39 20.58
N HIS A 498 -34.83 1.29 20.06
CA HIS A 498 -33.73 1.33 19.09
C HIS A 498 -34.29 1.48 17.67
N THR A 499 -33.67 2.38 16.90
CA THR A 499 -33.96 2.60 15.48
C THR A 499 -32.67 2.46 14.69
N GLU A 500 -32.66 1.61 13.67
CA GLU A 500 -31.54 1.54 12.73
C GLU A 500 -31.41 2.88 11.99
N CYS A 501 -30.18 3.32 11.77
CA CYS A 501 -29.95 4.55 11.02
C CYS A 501 -29.85 4.31 9.52
N ALA A 502 -30.18 5.35 8.76
CA ALA A 502 -29.87 5.41 7.35
C ALA A 502 -28.37 5.68 7.19
N PRO A 503 -27.59 4.75 6.58
CA PRO A 503 -26.17 4.96 6.37
C PRO A 503 -25.94 6.02 5.29
N VAL A 504 -25.12 7.00 5.60
CA VAL A 504 -24.52 7.95 4.67
C VAL A 504 -23.00 7.82 4.83
N GLU A 505 -22.23 8.14 3.80
CA GLU A 505 -20.77 8.02 3.85
C GLU A 505 -20.18 8.70 5.10
N GLY A 506 -19.60 7.90 6.00
CA GLY A 506 -19.04 8.34 7.29
C GLY A 506 -20.06 8.80 8.33
N SER A 507 -21.36 8.54 8.16
CA SER A 507 -22.39 9.02 9.10
C SER A 507 -23.65 8.15 9.18
N CYS A 508 -24.24 8.14 10.36
CA CYS A 508 -25.46 7.43 10.72
C CYS A 508 -26.58 8.47 10.93
N LEU A 509 -27.54 8.54 10.00
CA LEU A 509 -28.62 9.52 10.04
C LEU A 509 -29.91 8.93 10.64
N LEU A 510 -30.57 9.73 11.49
CA LEU A 510 -31.96 9.50 11.87
C LEU A 510 -32.84 10.53 11.18
N VAL A 511 -33.79 10.08 10.37
CA VAL A 511 -34.77 10.96 9.70
C VAL A 511 -36.05 10.99 10.53
N ILE A 512 -36.50 12.20 10.87
CA ILE A 512 -37.77 12.46 11.55
C ILE A 512 -38.70 13.13 10.54
N ASP A 513 -39.65 12.36 10.01
CA ASP A 513 -40.55 12.83 8.95
C ASP A 513 -41.55 13.91 9.38
N GLY A 514 -41.75 14.08 10.68
CA GLY A 514 -42.54 15.17 11.24
C GLY A 514 -42.35 15.23 12.75
N MET A 515 -41.99 16.41 13.26
CA MET A 515 -41.85 16.63 14.69
C MET A 515 -43.22 16.55 15.39
N THR A 516 -43.41 15.54 16.24
CA THR A 516 -44.61 15.33 17.08
C THR A 516 -44.22 15.33 18.56
N PRO A 517 -45.18 15.47 19.50
CA PRO A 517 -44.91 15.37 20.94
C PRO A 517 -44.14 14.10 21.34
N ASP A 518 -44.35 12.98 20.66
CA ASP A 518 -43.65 11.73 20.93
C ASP A 518 -42.17 11.74 20.51
N GLN A 519 -41.76 12.69 19.66
CA GLN A 519 -40.37 12.90 19.23
C GLN A 519 -39.63 13.94 20.10
N ASP A 520 -40.30 14.54 21.09
CA ASP A 520 -39.67 15.43 22.05
C ASP A 520 -38.80 14.64 23.03
N GLY A 521 -37.62 15.17 23.37
CA GLY A 521 -36.75 14.58 24.38
C GLY A 521 -35.39 14.12 23.84
N ASN A 522 -34.81 13.14 24.54
CA ASN A 522 -33.41 12.77 24.36
C ASN A 522 -33.23 11.68 23.29
N TYR A 523 -32.21 11.85 22.46
CA TYR A 523 -31.76 10.89 21.48
C TYR A 523 -30.28 10.59 21.72
N GLN A 524 -29.93 9.31 21.65
CA GLN A 524 -28.55 8.85 21.76
C GLN A 524 -28.17 8.08 20.51
N CYS A 525 -27.04 8.44 19.90
CA CYS A 525 -26.41 7.59 18.90
C CYS A 525 -25.48 6.59 19.59
N LEU A 526 -25.70 5.31 19.34
CA LEU A 526 -24.98 4.20 19.94
C LEU A 526 -24.18 3.44 18.88
N ALA A 527 -22.95 3.08 19.21
CA ALA A 527 -22.13 2.12 18.49
C ALA A 527 -21.94 0.85 19.32
N SER A 528 -22.05 -0.31 18.69
CA SER A 528 -21.82 -1.62 19.29
C SER A 528 -20.79 -2.40 18.48
N GLU A 529 -19.71 -2.83 19.13
CA GLU A 529 -18.61 -3.57 18.50
C GLU A 529 -17.99 -4.55 19.50
N GLY A 530 -17.87 -5.83 19.15
CA GLY A 530 -17.25 -6.84 20.04
C GLY A 530 -17.92 -6.94 21.43
N GLY A 531 -19.23 -6.62 21.53
CA GLY A 531 -19.96 -6.57 22.80
C GLY A 531 -19.72 -5.31 23.64
N TYR A 532 -18.90 -4.37 23.19
CA TYR A 532 -18.74 -3.04 23.78
C TYR A 532 -19.75 -2.07 23.17
N ASN A 533 -20.48 -1.34 24.02
CA ASN A 533 -21.44 -0.32 23.60
C ASN A 533 -20.95 1.07 24.00
N LYS A 534 -21.02 2.02 23.07
CA LYS A 534 -20.57 3.40 23.27
C LYS A 534 -21.57 4.40 22.74
N THR A 535 -21.90 5.40 23.54
CA THR A 535 -22.64 6.58 23.07
C THR A 535 -21.70 7.54 22.36
N LEU A 536 -22.02 7.87 21.11
CA LEU A 536 -21.21 8.75 20.24
C LEU A 536 -21.72 10.19 20.22
N ALA A 537 -23.04 10.36 20.28
CA ALA A 537 -23.68 11.67 20.28
C ALA A 537 -24.95 11.66 21.12
N MET A 538 -25.25 12.80 21.75
CA MET A 538 -26.50 13.04 22.47
C MET A 538 -27.17 14.31 21.94
N TYR A 539 -28.46 14.21 21.69
CA TYR A 539 -29.31 15.30 21.25
C TYR A 539 -30.51 15.42 22.18
N THR A 540 -30.98 16.64 22.39
CA THR A 540 -32.26 16.92 23.06
C THR A 540 -33.12 17.74 22.11
N LEU A 541 -34.14 17.11 21.53
CA LEU A 541 -35.10 17.80 20.68
C LEU A 541 -36.19 18.43 21.53
N ARG A 542 -36.54 19.69 21.21
CA ARG A 542 -37.63 20.42 21.85
C ARG A 542 -38.59 20.94 20.81
N ILE A 543 -39.89 20.74 21.03
CA ILE A 543 -40.90 21.31 20.15
C ILE A 543 -40.96 22.82 20.37
N ARG A 544 -40.70 23.56 19.28
CA ARG A 544 -40.85 25.01 19.28
C ARG A 544 -42.34 25.39 19.25
N SER A 545 -42.94 25.61 20.42
CA SER A 545 -44.30 26.16 20.50
C SER A 545 -44.31 27.62 20.05
N LYS A 546 -45.15 27.98 19.07
CA LYS A 546 -45.51 29.40 18.87
C LYS A 546 -46.46 29.82 19.99
N ALA A 547 -46.14 30.86 20.77
CA ALA A 547 -47.14 31.61 21.54
C ALA A 547 -46.65 33.03 21.90
N PRO A 548 -47.52 34.06 22.04
CA PRO A 548 -48.92 34.18 21.62
C PRO A 548 -49.08 35.16 20.43
N ALA A 549 -50.25 35.13 19.79
CA ALA A 549 -50.67 36.22 18.91
C ALA A 549 -50.66 37.55 19.67
N LEU A 550 -50.16 38.62 19.03
CA LEU A 550 -50.42 39.98 19.50
C LEU A 550 -51.94 40.13 19.66
N SER A 551 -52.37 40.43 20.88
CA SER A 551 -53.73 40.89 21.14
C SER A 551 -53.99 42.12 20.27
N HIS A 552 -54.88 42.00 19.29
CA HIS A 552 -55.48 43.16 18.66
C HIS A 552 -56.21 43.95 19.74
N SER A 553 -55.64 45.08 20.16
CA SER A 553 -56.32 46.07 20.99
C SER A 553 -57.38 46.77 20.12
N LEU A 554 -58.56 46.17 20.03
CA LEU A 554 -59.79 46.84 19.63
C LEU A 554 -60.29 47.68 20.81
N SER A 555 -59.72 48.87 21.02
CA SER A 555 -60.44 49.99 21.66
C SER A 555 -59.59 51.26 21.61
N ALA A 556 -59.96 52.18 20.71
CA ALA A 556 -59.94 53.63 20.87
C ALA A 556 -59.72 54.28 19.50
N LEU A 557 -60.83 54.51 18.78
CA LEU A 557 -61.10 55.71 17.97
C LEU A 557 -62.47 55.53 17.31
N ALA A 558 -63.48 55.36 18.16
CA ALA A 558 -64.86 55.69 17.81
C ALA A 558 -65.13 57.10 18.35
N PHE A 559 -64.54 58.11 17.72
CA PHE A 559 -65.05 59.48 17.78
C PHE A 559 -64.68 60.19 16.48
N LEU A 560 -65.73 60.72 15.83
CA LEU A 560 -65.77 61.69 14.73
C LEU A 560 -66.04 61.13 13.31
N LEU A 561 -67.31 60.82 13.08
CA LEU A 561 -68.07 61.27 11.90
C LEU A 561 -68.92 62.49 12.34
N PRO A 562 -69.47 63.38 11.47
CA PRO A 562 -69.37 63.47 10.00
C PRO A 562 -69.25 64.95 9.48
N LEU A 563 -69.56 65.15 8.19
CA LEU A 563 -69.81 66.41 7.44
C LEU A 563 -68.54 67.10 6.86
N ILE A 564 -68.40 67.42 5.57
CA ILE A 564 -69.35 67.78 4.50
C ILE A 564 -68.74 67.47 3.11
N LEU A 565 -69.62 67.11 2.18
CA LEU A 565 -69.42 66.99 0.74
C LEU A 565 -69.47 68.39 0.08
N VAL A 566 -68.58 68.64 -0.89
CA VAL A 566 -68.65 69.63 -2.01
C VAL A 566 -68.39 71.12 -1.68
N LEU A 567 -67.37 71.73 -2.31
CA LEU A 567 -67.52 72.73 -3.40
C LEU A 567 -66.20 73.48 -3.72
N ILE A 568 -65.84 73.38 -5.00
CA ILE A 568 -65.28 74.45 -5.88
C ILE A 568 -63.76 74.74 -5.84
N LEU A 569 -63.22 74.71 -7.07
CA LEU A 569 -61.91 75.13 -7.63
C LEU A 569 -60.74 74.14 -7.55
#